data_AF-A0A7V1E7S8-F1
#
_entry.id   AF-A0A7V1E7S8-F1
#
_cell.length_a   1.000
_cell.length_b   1.000
_cell.length_c   1.000
_cell.angle_alpha   90.00
_cell.angle_beta   90.00
_cell.angle_gamma   90.00
#
_symmetry.space_group_name_H-M   'P 1'
#
loop_
_entity.id
_entity.type
_entity.pdbx_description
1 polymer ?
#
loop_
_entity_poly.entity_id
_entity_poly.type
_entity_poly.pdbx_seq_one_letter_code
_entity_poly.pdbx_strand_id
1 'polypeptide(L)'
;MAQVSVKSITRNYILALSIIAVLILLALFLLRAIIGTEETSAAAINISGRQRMLSQRIALYSLRLVIADDDISKRKLLRRELRKAIAQMHKAHEGLNRGDISQGLPEPSEAIKAIYFGSDVNLNKQIRDYLKTATKLADAKDSQLALEDKKLAFVLSASSNRLLMSLDGAVEQYEKESEFMIATFQIILFGMAGLILTALLAESLLIFRPIIKKISQEAQELETAFEDELQIAQILQRSLVPKEIPDIEGLALAYYYHSATRRAEVGGDFYDFFKIDEDNWIFVVGDVQGHGIEAAAETARVKYLLRDRVFGGIPVLEIMPSVNETLVKQKVERFTAVTFMAYNEKTSILTVVNAANPYPYVSNGDRFLEITGAPLGLFANEESVSYTHL
;
A
#
# COMPACT_ATOMS: atom_id res chain seq x y z
N MET A 1 -22.84 0.48 -20.25
CA MET A 1 -21.85 0.84 -19.21
C MET A 1 -20.52 0.22 -19.61
N ALA A 2 -19.48 1.02 -19.84
CA ALA A 2 -18.20 0.50 -20.32
C ALA A 2 -17.55 -0.40 -19.26
N GLN A 3 -17.17 -1.63 -19.63
CA GLN A 3 -16.36 -2.51 -18.80
C GLN A 3 -14.99 -1.84 -18.56
N VAL A 4 -14.87 -1.17 -17.42
CA VAL A 4 -13.59 -0.65 -16.92
C VAL A 4 -12.73 -1.87 -16.58
N SER A 5 -11.82 -2.22 -17.49
CA SER A 5 -10.87 -3.33 -17.33
C SER A 5 -9.99 -3.11 -16.10
N VAL A 6 -9.67 -4.17 -15.35
CA VAL A 6 -8.72 -4.14 -14.24
C VAL A 6 -7.42 -3.40 -14.61
N LYS A 7 -6.95 -3.56 -15.86
CA LYS A 7 -5.78 -2.82 -16.39
C LYS A 7 -5.95 -1.30 -16.35
N SER A 8 -7.14 -0.79 -16.62
CA SER A 8 -7.42 0.65 -16.58
C SER A 8 -7.45 1.20 -15.15
N ILE A 9 -7.93 0.40 -14.19
CA ILE A 9 -7.90 0.73 -12.76
C ILE A 9 -6.45 0.80 -12.27
N THR A 10 -5.66 -0.25 -12.55
CA THR A 10 -4.24 -0.30 -12.17
C THR A 10 -3.45 0.85 -12.79
N ARG A 11 -3.69 1.17 -14.07
CA ARG A 11 -3.03 2.31 -14.73
C ARG A 11 -3.35 3.64 -14.05
N ASN A 12 -4.62 3.90 -13.76
CA ASN A 12 -5.04 5.15 -13.11
C ASN A 12 -4.47 5.26 -11.70
N TYR A 13 -4.41 4.15 -10.96
CA TYR A 13 -3.80 4.08 -9.63
C TYR A 13 -2.29 4.37 -9.68
N ILE A 14 -1.56 3.75 -10.60
CA ILE A 14 -0.12 4.02 -10.79
C ILE A 14 0.11 5.49 -11.16
N LEU A 15 -0.72 6.06 -12.03
CA LEU A 15 -0.62 7.47 -12.41
C LEU A 15 -0.84 8.40 -11.20
N ALA A 16 -1.86 8.15 -10.38
CA ALA A 16 -2.15 8.95 -9.19
C ALA A 16 -1.00 8.90 -8.17
N LEU A 17 -0.50 7.70 -7.85
CA LEU A 17 0.64 7.51 -6.97
C LEU A 17 1.91 8.18 -7.52
N SER A 18 2.15 8.09 -8.83
CA SER A 18 3.31 8.72 -9.47
C SER A 18 3.24 10.25 -9.36
N ILE A 19 2.05 10.84 -9.52
CA ILE A 19 1.86 12.29 -9.34
C ILE A 19 2.19 12.69 -7.90
N ILE A 20 1.67 11.97 -6.91
CA ILE A 20 1.95 12.24 -5.49
C ILE A 20 3.44 12.08 -5.19
N ALA A 21 4.08 11.02 -5.69
CA ALA A 21 5.50 10.78 -5.50
C ALA A 21 6.34 11.93 -6.10
N VAL A 22 6.01 12.40 -7.30
CA VAL A 22 6.69 13.53 -7.93
C VAL A 22 6.50 14.81 -7.13
N LEU A 23 5.30 15.10 -6.63
CA LEU A 23 5.04 16.26 -5.77
C LEU A 23 5.85 16.20 -4.48
N ILE A 24 5.93 15.03 -3.84
CA ILE A 24 6.73 14.83 -2.62
C ILE A 24 8.23 15.04 -2.93
N LEU A 25 8.74 14.45 -4.01
CA LEU A 25 10.15 14.61 -4.40
C LEU A 25 10.49 16.07 -4.69
N LEU A 26 9.61 16.79 -5.39
CA LEU A 26 9.79 18.21 -5.67
C LEU A 26 9.77 19.04 -4.36
N ALA A 27 8.91 18.69 -3.39
CA ALA A 27 8.87 19.37 -2.10
C ALA A 27 10.17 19.15 -1.31
N LEU A 28 10.69 17.92 -1.31
CA LEU A 28 11.97 17.58 -0.68
C LEU A 28 13.15 18.27 -1.35
N PHE A 29 13.13 18.35 -2.68
CA PHE A 29 14.14 19.08 -3.45
C PHE A 29 14.16 20.57 -3.07
N LEU A 30 12.98 21.21 -3.03
CA LEU A 30 12.87 22.62 -2.63
C LEU A 30 13.28 22.84 -1.18
N LEU A 31 12.89 21.95 -0.26
CA LEU A 31 13.35 22.01 1.14
C LEU A 31 14.87 22.00 1.22
N ARG A 32 15.53 21.12 0.47
CA ARG A 32 16.98 21.06 0.41
C ARG A 32 17.60 22.30 -0.22
N ALA A 33 16.98 22.86 -1.26
CA ALA A 33 17.43 24.10 -1.88
C ALA A 33 17.36 25.29 -0.90
N ILE A 34 16.30 25.38 -0.09
CA ILE A 34 16.13 26.42 0.94
C ILE A 34 17.26 26.38 1.96
N ILE A 35 17.55 25.20 2.52
CA ILE A 35 18.63 25.02 3.51
C ILE A 35 19.98 25.46 2.91
N GLY A 36 20.24 25.11 1.66
CA GLY A 36 21.46 25.55 0.96
C GLY A 36 21.53 27.06 0.76
N THR A 37 20.41 27.71 0.40
CA THR A 37 20.37 29.17 0.26
C THR A 37 20.54 29.91 1.59
N GLU A 38 20.02 29.36 2.69
CA GLU A 38 20.15 29.94 4.03
C GLU A 38 21.62 30.05 4.45
N GLU A 39 22.42 29.00 4.24
CA GLU A 39 23.85 29.01 4.54
C GLU A 39 24.58 30.12 3.77
N THR A 40 24.28 30.27 2.47
CA THR A 40 24.92 31.29 1.62
C THR A 40 24.50 32.73 1.99
N SER A 41 23.22 32.95 2.32
CA SER A 41 22.73 34.25 2.78
C SER A 41 23.35 34.64 4.12
N ALA A 42 23.45 33.70 5.06
CA ALA A 42 24.09 33.92 6.35
C ALA A 42 25.58 34.28 6.21
N ALA A 43 26.29 33.66 5.26
CA ALA A 43 27.67 34.00 4.95
C ALA A 43 27.82 35.44 4.46
N ALA A 44 26.96 35.89 3.53
CA ALA A 44 26.96 37.26 3.01
C ALA A 44 26.66 38.30 4.10
N ILE A 45 25.63 38.07 4.93
CA ILE A 45 25.28 38.94 6.07
C ILE A 45 26.44 39.05 7.05
N ASN A 46 27.08 37.93 7.42
CA ASN A 46 28.21 37.91 8.35
C ASN A 46 29.42 38.68 7.80
N ILE A 47 29.78 38.45 6.53
CA ILE A 47 30.94 39.12 5.90
C ILE A 47 30.67 40.62 5.71
N SER A 48 29.45 41.00 5.34
CA SER A 48 29.02 42.41 5.27
C SER A 48 29.06 43.07 6.66
N GLY A 49 28.50 42.42 7.69
CA GLY A 49 28.57 42.91 9.07
C GLY A 49 30.00 43.00 9.61
N ARG A 50 30.91 42.14 9.14
CA ARG A 50 32.33 42.21 9.46
C ARG A 50 33.00 43.44 8.84
N GLN A 51 32.59 43.88 7.66
CA GLN A 51 33.12 45.11 7.06
C GLN A 51 32.80 46.34 7.93
N ARG A 52 31.58 46.39 8.48
CA ARG A 52 31.20 47.40 9.47
C ARG A 52 32.09 47.39 10.70
N MET A 53 32.33 46.22 11.29
CA MET A 53 33.24 46.10 12.44
C MET A 53 34.69 46.49 12.10
N LEU A 54 35.16 46.08 10.92
CA LEU A 54 36.52 46.37 10.46
C LEU A 54 36.73 47.85 10.15
N SER A 55 35.72 48.57 9.62
CA SER A 55 35.83 50.02 9.42
C SER A 55 36.01 50.76 10.75
N GLN A 56 35.26 50.39 11.80
CA GLN A 56 35.46 50.94 13.14
C GLN A 56 36.83 50.59 13.72
N ARG A 57 37.26 49.33 13.54
CA ARG A 57 38.53 48.84 14.08
C ARG A 57 39.74 49.48 13.41
N ILE A 58 39.69 49.70 12.09
CA ILE A 58 40.73 50.43 11.33
C ILE A 58 40.81 51.87 11.83
N ALA A 59 39.69 52.54 12.05
CA ALA A 59 39.64 53.89 12.60
C ALA A 59 40.24 53.98 14.02
N LEU A 60 39.87 53.02 14.89
CA LEU A 60 40.40 52.94 16.25
C LEU A 60 41.92 52.72 16.27
N TYR A 61 42.44 51.79 15.47
CA TYR A 61 43.89 51.55 15.40
C TYR A 61 44.64 52.72 14.77
N SER A 62 44.02 53.40 13.80
CA SER A 62 44.57 54.62 13.20
C SER A 62 44.71 55.73 14.23
N LEU A 63 43.68 55.96 15.05
CA LEU A 63 43.73 56.93 16.15
C LEU A 63 44.79 56.54 17.18
N ARG A 64 44.76 55.28 17.65
CA ARG A 64 45.72 54.77 18.65
C ARG A 64 47.16 54.85 18.17
N LEU A 65 47.42 54.64 16.87
CA LEU A 65 48.74 54.75 16.29
C LEU A 65 49.27 56.19 16.33
N VAL A 66 48.40 57.18 16.10
CA VAL A 66 48.78 58.60 16.10
C VAL A 66 48.98 59.13 17.51
N ILE A 67 48.14 58.72 18.48
CA ILE A 67 48.24 59.18 19.88
C ILE A 67 49.23 58.36 20.72
N ALA A 68 49.82 57.30 20.16
CA ALA A 68 50.79 56.50 20.90
C ALA A 68 52.02 57.33 21.24
N ASP A 69 52.46 57.26 22.50
CA ASP A 69 53.73 57.83 22.97
C ASP A 69 54.92 57.30 22.14
N ASP A 70 56.13 57.83 22.35
CA ASP A 70 57.36 57.43 21.63
C ASP A 70 57.82 55.96 21.89
N ASP A 71 56.93 55.11 22.42
CA ASP A 71 57.13 53.67 22.52
C ASP A 71 57.06 53.00 21.13
N ILE A 72 58.26 52.72 20.61
CA ILE A 72 58.50 52.04 19.34
C ILE A 72 57.80 50.67 19.28
N SER A 73 57.78 49.92 20.38
CA SER A 73 57.18 48.58 20.42
C SER A 73 55.66 48.66 20.30
N LYS A 74 55.04 49.62 20.99
CA LYS A 74 53.59 49.89 20.93
C LYS A 74 53.16 50.36 19.53
N ARG A 75 53.91 51.28 18.91
CA ARG A 75 53.65 51.74 17.53
C ARG A 75 53.79 50.60 16.51
N LYS A 76 54.80 49.74 16.66
CA LYS A 76 54.99 48.56 15.80
C LYS A 76 53.82 47.57 15.91
N LEU A 77 53.33 47.31 17.12
CA LEU A 77 52.16 46.46 17.34
C LEU A 77 50.90 47.05 16.70
N LEU A 78 50.64 48.35 16.90
CA LEU A 78 49.48 49.04 16.34
C LEU A 78 49.50 49.05 14.81
N ARG A 79 50.65 49.27 14.18
CA ARG A 79 50.81 49.14 12.72
C ARG A 79 50.50 47.73 12.23
N ARG A 80 50.93 46.70 12.97
CA ARG A 80 50.64 45.30 12.61
C ARG A 80 49.15 45.01 12.67
N GLU A 81 48.47 45.41 13.75
CA GLU A 81 47.01 45.20 13.89
C GLU A 81 46.21 46.03 12.87
N LEU A 82 46.63 47.28 12.59
CA LEU A 82 46.03 48.11 11.55
C LEU A 82 46.16 47.45 10.17
N ARG A 83 47.36 47.00 9.78
CA ARG A 83 47.59 46.29 8.50
C ARG A 83 46.77 45.00 8.42
N LYS A 84 46.65 44.25 9.52
CA LYS A 84 45.83 43.05 9.59
C LYS A 84 44.35 43.36 9.35
N ALA A 85 43.81 44.41 9.99
CA ALA A 85 42.42 44.83 9.81
C ALA A 85 42.16 45.33 8.38
N ILE A 86 43.08 46.11 7.80
CA ILE A 86 43.02 46.56 6.39
C ILE A 86 42.98 45.36 5.44
N ALA A 87 43.87 44.37 5.63
CA ALA A 87 43.91 43.18 4.79
C ALA A 87 42.62 42.34 4.90
N GLN A 88 42.08 42.19 6.11
CA GLN A 88 40.80 41.51 6.33
C GLN A 88 39.63 42.24 5.65
N MET A 89 39.60 43.57 5.73
CA MET A 89 38.57 44.39 5.09
C MET A 89 38.65 44.29 3.57
N HIS A 90 39.86 44.32 3.01
CA HIS A 90 40.07 44.13 1.57
C HIS A 90 39.60 42.74 1.11
N LYS A 91 39.91 41.67 1.86
CA LYS A 91 39.46 40.31 1.54
C LYS A 91 37.94 40.19 1.57
N ALA A 92 37.29 40.71 2.61
CA ALA A 92 35.83 40.73 2.74
C ALA A 92 35.19 41.51 1.58
N HIS A 93 35.77 42.66 1.23
CA HIS A 93 35.30 43.51 0.13
C HIS A 93 35.37 42.84 -1.24
N GLU A 94 36.50 42.25 -1.61
CA GLU A 94 36.60 41.58 -2.90
C GLU A 94 35.70 40.33 -2.97
N GLY A 95 35.53 39.61 -1.84
CA GLY A 95 34.62 38.47 -1.76
C GLY A 95 33.15 38.86 -2.02
N LEU A 96 32.65 39.91 -1.36
CA LEU A 96 31.26 40.37 -1.57
C LEU A 96 31.06 40.97 -2.98
N ASN A 97 32.10 41.55 -3.56
CA ASN A 97 32.02 42.25 -4.83
C ASN A 97 32.01 41.31 -6.05
N ARG A 98 32.71 40.16 -5.96
CA ARG A 98 32.87 39.21 -7.07
C ARG A 98 32.15 37.88 -6.84
N GLY A 99 31.66 37.63 -5.63
CA GLY A 99 31.35 36.29 -5.17
C GLY A 99 32.62 35.51 -4.81
N ASP A 100 32.51 34.61 -3.83
CA ASP A 100 33.59 33.71 -3.42
C ASP A 100 32.99 32.39 -2.94
N ILE A 101 32.95 31.41 -3.84
CA ILE A 101 32.41 30.07 -3.60
C ILE A 101 33.13 29.40 -2.41
N SER A 102 34.42 29.69 -2.19
CA SER A 102 35.18 29.11 -1.08
C SER A 102 34.76 29.65 0.29
N GLN A 103 34.10 30.81 0.32
CA GLN A 103 33.53 31.43 1.53
C GLN A 103 31.99 31.33 1.57
N GLY A 104 31.37 30.59 0.65
CA GLY A 104 29.92 30.47 0.55
C GLY A 104 29.22 31.76 0.10
N LEU A 105 29.95 32.70 -0.51
CA LEU A 105 29.41 33.98 -0.94
C LEU A 105 28.76 33.85 -2.33
N PRO A 106 27.45 34.13 -2.46
CA PRO A 106 26.77 34.14 -3.75
C PRO A 106 27.22 35.33 -4.60
N GLU A 107 26.89 35.30 -5.89
CA GLU A 107 27.00 36.50 -6.72
C GLU A 107 26.07 37.60 -6.19
N PRO A 108 26.52 38.87 -6.12
CA PRO A 108 25.70 39.95 -5.61
C PRO A 108 24.48 40.21 -6.49
N SER A 109 23.32 40.43 -5.86
CA SER A 109 22.08 40.81 -6.54
C SER A 109 22.20 42.16 -7.26
N GLU A 110 21.27 42.47 -8.16
CA GLU A 110 21.22 43.80 -8.81
C GLU A 110 21.02 44.94 -7.80
N ALA A 111 20.28 44.70 -6.72
CA ALA A 111 20.10 45.71 -5.66
C ALA A 111 21.39 45.94 -4.87
N ILE A 112 22.14 44.88 -4.54
CA ILE A 112 23.46 45.00 -3.93
C ILE A 112 24.47 45.68 -4.88
N LYS A 113 24.47 45.31 -6.17
CA LYS A 113 25.30 45.98 -7.18
C LYS A 113 25.00 47.48 -7.27
N ALA A 114 23.73 47.88 -7.16
CA ALA A 114 23.34 49.28 -7.13
C ALA A 114 23.94 50.02 -5.92
N ILE A 115 24.00 49.40 -4.73
CA ILE A 115 24.64 49.98 -3.54
C ILE A 115 26.17 50.11 -3.74
N TYR A 116 26.80 49.06 -4.27
CA TYR A 116 28.26 49.01 -4.43
C TYR A 116 28.78 49.90 -5.56
N PHE A 117 28.08 49.98 -6.68
CA PHE A 117 28.56 50.62 -7.91
C PHE A 117 27.70 51.78 -8.40
N GLY A 118 26.50 51.98 -7.86
CA GLY A 118 25.61 53.07 -8.24
C GLY A 118 26.21 54.45 -7.96
N SER A 119 25.72 55.48 -8.65
CA SER A 119 26.21 56.86 -8.55
C SER A 119 26.00 57.48 -7.17
N ASP A 120 24.95 57.07 -6.47
CA ASP A 120 24.45 57.78 -5.28
C ASP A 120 25.25 57.40 -4.04
N VAL A 121 25.34 56.09 -3.76
CA VAL A 121 26.08 55.55 -2.62
C VAL A 121 27.53 55.25 -3.02
N ASN A 122 27.75 54.48 -4.09
CA ASN A 122 29.06 54.03 -4.57
C ASN A 122 29.95 53.46 -3.43
N LEU A 123 29.42 52.48 -2.70
CA LEU A 123 30.11 51.90 -1.54
C LEU A 123 31.49 51.33 -1.91
N ASN A 124 31.66 50.76 -3.10
CA ASN A 124 32.94 50.25 -3.58
C ASN A 124 34.03 51.35 -3.62
N LYS A 125 33.70 52.54 -4.15
CA LYS A 125 34.64 53.66 -4.14
C LYS A 125 34.94 54.13 -2.71
N GLN A 126 33.92 54.23 -1.86
CA GLN A 126 34.11 54.62 -0.46
C GLN A 126 35.07 53.68 0.29
N ILE A 127 34.89 52.37 0.16
CA ILE A 127 35.76 51.36 0.79
C ILE A 127 37.18 51.44 0.22
N ARG A 128 37.35 51.58 -1.10
CA ARG A 128 38.67 51.70 -1.73
C ARG A 128 39.43 52.94 -1.29
N ASP A 129 38.76 54.09 -1.25
CA ASP A 129 39.35 55.36 -0.81
C ASP A 129 39.70 55.33 0.69
N TYR A 130 38.84 54.70 1.50
CA TYR A 130 39.07 54.43 2.91
C TYR A 130 40.31 53.57 3.16
N LEU A 131 40.39 52.40 2.51
CA LEU A 131 41.52 51.47 2.65
C LEU A 131 42.83 52.08 2.13
N LYS A 132 42.78 52.82 1.02
CA LYS A 132 43.95 53.53 0.48
C LYS A 132 44.49 54.55 1.48
N THR A 133 43.61 55.31 2.13
CA THR A 133 44.02 56.33 3.10
C THR A 133 44.53 55.71 4.41
N ALA A 134 43.86 54.67 4.91
CA ALA A 134 44.30 53.91 6.08
C ALA A 134 45.67 53.24 5.87
N THR A 135 45.93 52.71 4.66
CA THR A 135 47.23 52.11 4.30
C THR A 135 48.33 53.16 4.30
N LYS A 136 48.09 54.34 3.69
CA LYS A 136 49.05 55.45 3.74
C LYS A 136 49.38 55.89 5.16
N LEU A 137 48.42 55.85 6.08
CA LEU A 137 48.64 56.16 7.49
C LEU A 137 49.46 55.05 8.18
N ALA A 138 49.17 53.79 7.89
CA ALA A 138 49.92 52.64 8.42
C ALA A 138 51.39 52.60 7.96
N ASP A 139 51.70 53.19 6.80
CA ASP A 139 53.03 53.23 6.19
C ASP A 139 53.79 54.55 6.41
N ALA A 140 53.14 55.60 6.90
CA ALA A 140 53.77 56.90 7.18
C ALA A 140 54.89 56.78 8.21
N LYS A 141 55.95 57.58 8.15
CA LYS A 141 57.01 57.56 9.19
C LYS A 141 56.47 58.09 10.52
N ASP A 142 57.06 57.68 11.65
CA ASP A 142 56.59 58.12 12.98
C ASP A 142 56.60 59.64 13.15
N SER A 143 57.56 60.34 12.52
CA SER A 143 57.65 61.80 12.49
C SER A 143 56.56 62.51 11.67
N GLN A 144 55.76 61.76 10.91
CA GLN A 144 54.69 62.27 10.05
C GLN A 144 53.29 62.02 10.66
N LEU A 145 53.23 61.33 11.80
CA LEU A 145 51.98 61.04 12.50
C LEU A 145 51.65 62.21 13.44
N ALA A 146 50.57 62.92 13.16
CA ALA A 146 50.07 64.03 13.97
C ALA A 146 48.55 63.96 14.08
N LEU A 147 47.99 64.47 15.19
CA LEU A 147 46.54 64.55 15.41
C LEU A 147 45.83 65.39 14.34
N GLU A 148 46.53 66.38 13.77
CA GLU A 148 46.05 67.27 12.71
C GLU A 148 46.21 66.69 11.30
N ASP A 149 46.66 65.44 11.18
CA ASP A 149 46.84 64.79 9.88
C ASP A 149 45.49 64.62 9.16
N LYS A 150 45.37 65.24 7.99
CA LYS A 150 44.20 65.12 7.10
C LYS A 150 43.83 63.66 6.81
N LYS A 151 44.81 62.74 6.78
CA LYS A 151 44.58 61.30 6.58
C LYS A 151 43.82 60.69 7.77
N LEU A 152 44.21 61.04 9.00
CA LEU A 152 43.52 60.57 10.20
C LEU A 152 42.11 61.16 10.26
N ALA A 153 41.96 62.46 10.02
CA ALA A 153 40.65 63.12 9.99
C ALA A 153 39.70 62.47 8.96
N PHE A 154 40.20 62.12 7.78
CA PHE A 154 39.43 61.40 6.77
C PHE A 154 39.02 59.99 7.24
N VAL A 155 39.95 59.19 7.77
CA VAL A 155 39.66 57.83 8.25
C VAL A 155 38.60 57.86 9.36
N LEU A 156 38.71 58.77 10.33
CA LEU A 156 37.75 58.89 11.42
C LEU A 156 36.37 59.38 10.95
N SER A 157 36.32 60.41 10.09
CA SER A 157 35.05 60.93 9.58
C SER A 157 34.35 59.96 8.64
N ALA A 158 35.09 59.22 7.81
CA ALA A 158 34.53 58.19 6.94
C ALA A 158 33.91 57.07 7.78
N SER A 159 34.64 56.53 8.76
CA SER A 159 34.14 55.43 9.61
C SER A 159 32.99 55.83 10.52
N SER A 160 32.82 57.11 10.87
CA SER A 160 31.73 57.52 11.76
C SER A 160 30.48 58.04 11.03
N ASN A 161 30.59 58.38 9.74
CA ASN A 161 29.50 58.94 8.96
C ASN A 161 29.23 58.13 7.69
N ARG A 162 29.70 58.62 6.54
CA ARG A 162 29.25 58.18 5.21
C ARG A 162 29.51 56.70 4.93
N LEU A 163 30.71 56.20 5.26
CA LEU A 163 31.07 54.80 5.00
C LEU A 163 30.26 53.87 5.90
N LEU A 164 30.08 54.22 7.17
CA LEU A 164 29.30 53.42 8.11
C LEU A 164 27.85 53.28 7.66
N MET A 165 27.18 54.40 7.33
CA MET A 165 25.81 54.39 6.80
C MET A 165 25.69 53.53 5.54
N SER A 166 26.68 53.61 4.65
CA SER A 166 26.68 52.83 3.41
C SER A 166 26.90 51.33 3.66
N LEU A 167 27.72 50.97 4.66
CA LEU A 167 27.93 49.59 5.10
C LEU A 167 26.67 49.03 5.80
N ASP A 168 26.03 49.82 6.66
CA ASP A 168 24.77 49.45 7.31
C ASP A 168 23.66 49.20 6.27
N GLY A 169 23.53 50.06 5.27
CA GLY A 169 22.57 49.85 4.18
C GLY A 169 22.85 48.60 3.34
N ALA A 170 24.12 48.22 3.17
CA ALA A 170 24.47 46.95 2.51
C ALA A 170 24.11 45.73 3.37
N VAL A 171 24.33 45.79 4.68
CA VAL A 171 23.92 44.73 5.63
C VAL A 171 22.39 44.57 5.61
N GLU A 172 21.67 45.68 5.76
CA GLU A 172 20.19 45.70 5.75
C GLU A 172 19.63 45.13 4.44
N GLN A 173 20.26 45.45 3.30
CA GLN A 173 19.84 44.92 2.01
C GLN A 173 20.05 43.39 1.90
N TYR A 174 21.18 42.86 2.39
CA TYR A 174 21.39 41.41 2.43
C TYR A 174 20.42 40.70 3.38
N GLU A 175 20.11 41.29 4.53
CA GLU A 175 19.11 40.77 5.48
C GLU A 175 17.72 40.72 4.82
N LYS A 176 17.29 41.82 4.19
CA LYS A 176 16.00 41.92 3.49
C LYS A 176 15.86 40.93 2.35
N GLU A 177 16.90 40.74 1.53
CA GLU A 177 16.89 39.74 0.45
C GLU A 177 16.74 38.33 1.00
N SER A 178 17.45 38.00 2.09
CA SER A 178 17.36 36.71 2.76
C SER A 178 15.96 36.43 3.28
N GLU A 179 15.35 37.40 3.99
CA GLU A 179 13.99 37.28 4.52
C GLU A 179 12.95 37.06 3.41
N PHE A 180 13.05 37.81 2.30
CA PHE A 180 12.12 37.69 1.19
C PHE A 180 12.24 36.34 0.47
N MET A 181 13.47 35.86 0.25
CA MET A 181 13.70 34.54 -0.34
C MET A 181 13.08 33.44 0.52
N ILE A 182 13.36 33.46 1.84
CA ILE A 182 12.82 32.47 2.79
C ILE A 182 11.29 32.49 2.79
N ALA A 183 10.67 33.68 2.86
CA ALA A 183 9.21 33.80 2.87
C ALA A 183 8.57 33.28 1.56
N THR A 184 9.17 33.62 0.41
CA THR A 184 8.70 33.15 -0.91
C THR A 184 8.74 31.63 -0.99
N PHE A 185 9.84 31.03 -0.55
CA PHE A 185 10.01 29.58 -0.51
C PHE A 185 9.01 28.89 0.42
N GLN A 186 8.74 29.45 1.61
CA GLN A 186 7.73 28.90 2.54
C GLN A 186 6.34 28.88 1.92
N ILE A 187 5.93 29.94 1.22
CA ILE A 187 4.65 29.99 0.51
C ILE A 187 4.56 28.88 -0.54
N ILE A 188 5.63 28.65 -1.30
CA ILE A 188 5.69 27.56 -2.30
C ILE A 188 5.55 26.19 -1.61
N LEU A 189 6.26 25.97 -0.50
CA LEU A 189 6.17 24.71 0.26
C LEU A 189 4.75 24.46 0.80
N PHE A 190 4.11 25.47 1.39
CA PHE A 190 2.72 25.33 1.86
C PHE A 190 1.74 25.08 0.70
N GLY A 191 1.94 25.76 -0.44
CA GLY A 191 1.16 25.51 -1.64
C GLY A 191 1.30 24.07 -2.14
N MET A 192 2.52 23.55 -2.16
CA MET A 192 2.79 22.15 -2.51
C MET A 192 2.17 21.15 -1.54
N ALA A 193 2.24 21.41 -0.23
CA ALA A 193 1.58 20.58 0.76
C ALA A 193 0.05 20.53 0.54
N GLY A 194 -0.56 21.68 0.21
CA GLY A 194 -1.98 21.76 -0.16
C GLY A 194 -2.31 20.96 -1.43
N LEU A 195 -1.44 21.00 -2.45
CA LEU A 195 -1.60 20.19 -3.66
C LEU A 195 -1.50 18.68 -3.38
N ILE A 196 -0.55 18.27 -2.53
CA ILE A 196 -0.40 16.86 -2.11
C ILE A 196 -1.66 16.39 -1.38
N LEU A 197 -2.17 17.17 -0.42
CA LEU A 197 -3.40 16.84 0.31
C LEU A 197 -4.62 16.75 -0.61
N THR A 198 -4.72 17.66 -1.58
CA THR A 198 -5.79 17.66 -2.57
C THR A 198 -5.71 16.43 -3.49
N ALA A 199 -4.51 16.05 -3.92
CA ALA A 199 -4.29 14.84 -4.72
C ALA A 199 -4.68 13.56 -3.95
N LEU A 200 -4.30 13.46 -2.67
CA LEU A 200 -4.69 12.35 -1.80
C LEU A 200 -6.22 12.26 -1.62
N LEU A 201 -6.88 13.39 -1.41
CA LEU A 201 -8.35 13.43 -1.30
C LEU A 201 -9.02 13.01 -2.62
N ALA A 202 -8.50 13.50 -3.75
CA ALA A 202 -8.98 13.12 -5.08
C ALA A 202 -8.80 11.62 -5.34
N GLU A 203 -7.66 11.04 -4.98
CA GLU A 203 -7.41 9.60 -5.10
C GLU A 203 -8.43 8.78 -4.27
N SER A 204 -8.69 9.21 -3.03
CA SER A 204 -9.70 8.58 -2.17
C SER A 204 -11.10 8.60 -2.79
N LEU A 205 -11.52 9.74 -3.33
CA LEU A 205 -12.86 9.91 -3.89
C LEU A 205 -13.02 9.28 -5.27
N LEU A 206 -12.03 9.41 -6.15
CA LEU A 206 -12.12 9.02 -7.56
C LEU A 206 -11.60 7.61 -7.84
N ILE A 207 -10.73 7.06 -6.98
CA ILE A 207 -10.11 5.74 -7.19
C ILE A 207 -10.55 4.76 -6.11
N PHE A 208 -10.31 5.04 -4.82
CA PHE A 208 -10.59 4.06 -3.77
C PHE A 208 -12.08 3.78 -3.58
N ARG A 209 -12.92 4.83 -3.47
CA ARG A 209 -14.36 4.66 -3.32
C ARG A 209 -15.01 3.77 -4.40
N PRO A 210 -14.80 3.99 -5.71
CA PRO A 210 -15.42 3.13 -6.72
C PRO A 210 -14.87 1.71 -6.72
N ILE A 211 -13.57 1.51 -6.44
CA ILE A 211 -12.98 0.17 -6.34
C ILE A 211 -13.61 -0.62 -5.19
N ILE A 212 -13.68 -0.02 -3.99
CA ILE A 212 -14.26 -0.68 -2.82
C ILE A 212 -15.72 -1.04 -3.10
N LYS A 213 -16.50 -0.11 -3.69
CA LYS A 213 -17.89 -0.37 -4.04
C LYS A 213 -18.02 -1.54 -5.01
N LYS A 214 -17.15 -1.62 -6.03
CA LYS A 214 -17.18 -2.71 -7.00
C LYS A 214 -16.81 -4.06 -6.37
N ILE A 215 -15.76 -4.10 -5.55
CA ILE A 215 -15.36 -5.31 -4.83
C ILE A 215 -16.47 -5.79 -3.90
N SER A 216 -17.13 -4.88 -3.18
CA SER A 216 -18.26 -5.26 -2.32
C SER A 216 -19.46 -5.80 -3.10
N GLN A 217 -19.70 -5.27 -4.31
CA GLN A 217 -20.78 -5.76 -5.18
C GLN A 217 -20.47 -7.15 -5.72
N GLU A 218 -19.27 -7.37 -6.26
CA GLU A 218 -18.85 -8.70 -6.75
C GLU A 218 -18.82 -9.75 -5.63
N ALA A 219 -18.40 -9.37 -4.41
CA ALA A 219 -18.45 -10.25 -3.25
C ALA A 219 -19.89 -10.62 -2.87
N GLN A 220 -20.82 -9.65 -2.88
CA GLN A 220 -22.23 -9.90 -2.56
C GLN A 220 -22.91 -10.76 -3.63
N GLU A 221 -22.62 -10.53 -4.91
CA GLU A 221 -23.13 -11.35 -6.01
C GLU A 221 -22.66 -12.80 -5.90
N LEU A 222 -21.38 -13.01 -5.55
CA LEU A 222 -20.84 -14.35 -5.34
C LEU A 222 -21.47 -15.06 -4.12
N GLU A 223 -21.65 -14.34 -3.02
CA GLU A 223 -22.34 -14.86 -1.83
C GLU A 223 -23.78 -15.26 -2.16
N THR A 224 -24.52 -14.39 -2.86
CA THR A 224 -25.91 -14.66 -3.26
C THR A 224 -25.98 -15.87 -4.19
N ALA A 225 -25.09 -15.95 -5.19
CA ALA A 225 -25.05 -17.09 -6.11
C ALA A 225 -24.76 -18.41 -5.38
N PHE A 226 -23.86 -18.39 -4.40
CA PHE A 226 -23.56 -19.57 -3.58
C PHE A 226 -24.73 -19.97 -2.68
N GLU A 227 -25.44 -18.99 -2.08
CA GLU A 227 -26.65 -19.24 -1.30
C GLU A 227 -27.78 -19.84 -2.16
N ASP A 228 -27.99 -19.31 -3.37
CA ASP A 228 -28.97 -19.82 -4.32
C ASP A 228 -28.65 -21.28 -4.73
N GLU A 229 -27.39 -21.56 -5.05
CA GLU A 229 -26.93 -22.91 -5.40
C GLU A 229 -27.17 -23.90 -4.25
N LEU A 230 -26.82 -23.50 -3.03
CA LEU A 230 -27.05 -24.28 -1.81
C LEU A 230 -28.54 -24.54 -1.58
N GLN A 231 -29.39 -23.54 -1.76
CA GLN A 231 -30.83 -23.66 -1.61
C GLN A 231 -31.43 -24.64 -2.63
N ILE A 232 -31.01 -24.57 -3.89
CA ILE A 232 -31.44 -25.49 -4.95
C ILE A 232 -31.07 -26.93 -4.60
N ALA A 233 -29.82 -27.16 -4.18
CA ALA A 233 -29.36 -28.48 -3.78
C ALA A 233 -30.23 -29.06 -2.65
N GLN A 234 -30.53 -28.25 -1.63
CA GLN A 234 -31.34 -28.69 -0.47
C GLN A 234 -32.78 -29.03 -0.85
N ILE A 235 -33.38 -28.24 -1.74
CA ILE A 235 -34.74 -28.50 -2.25
C ILE A 235 -34.76 -29.83 -3.01
N LEU A 236 -33.77 -30.05 -3.89
CA LEU A 236 -33.64 -31.31 -4.63
C LEU A 236 -33.49 -32.49 -3.66
N GLN A 237 -32.56 -32.45 -2.71
CA GLN A 237 -32.36 -33.56 -1.76
C GLN A 237 -33.62 -33.86 -0.94
N ARG A 238 -34.28 -32.84 -0.39
CA ARG A 238 -35.53 -33.02 0.38
C ARG A 238 -36.65 -33.65 -0.45
N SER A 239 -36.69 -33.40 -1.75
CA SER A 239 -37.67 -34.02 -2.65
C SER A 239 -37.39 -35.50 -2.91
N LEU A 240 -36.15 -35.94 -2.73
CA LEU A 240 -35.70 -37.31 -2.99
C LEU A 240 -35.82 -38.23 -1.79
N VAL A 241 -36.02 -37.70 -0.58
CA VAL A 241 -36.15 -38.50 0.64
C VAL A 241 -37.63 -38.86 0.90
N PRO A 242 -37.97 -40.14 1.17
CA PRO A 242 -39.33 -40.53 1.57
C PRO A 242 -39.80 -39.79 2.82
N LYS A 243 -41.03 -39.27 2.80
CA LYS A 243 -41.57 -38.43 3.88
C LYS A 243 -42.18 -39.19 5.05
N GLU A 244 -42.72 -40.38 4.80
CA GLU A 244 -43.46 -41.17 5.78
C GLU A 244 -42.90 -42.58 5.81
N ILE A 245 -42.72 -43.14 7.01
CA ILE A 245 -42.33 -44.53 7.21
C ILE A 245 -43.60 -45.40 7.07
N PRO A 246 -43.63 -46.38 6.16
CA PRO A 246 -44.78 -47.26 5.99
C PRO A 246 -44.92 -48.21 7.19
N ASP A 247 -46.16 -48.59 7.47
CA ASP A 247 -46.47 -49.70 8.36
C ASP A 247 -46.41 -51.01 7.55
N ILE A 248 -45.53 -51.94 7.94
CA ILE A 248 -45.24 -53.17 7.19
C ILE A 248 -45.42 -54.36 8.13
N GLU A 249 -46.26 -55.32 7.72
CA GLU A 249 -46.51 -56.50 8.55
C GLU A 249 -45.22 -57.31 8.76
N GLY A 250 -44.90 -57.56 10.04
CA GLY A 250 -43.69 -58.30 10.43
C GLY A 250 -42.38 -57.49 10.40
N LEU A 251 -42.41 -56.19 10.05
CA LEU A 251 -41.19 -55.38 9.94
C LEU A 251 -41.38 -53.96 10.53
N ALA A 252 -40.58 -53.63 11.56
CA ALA A 252 -40.50 -52.27 12.10
C ALA A 252 -39.36 -51.50 11.41
N LEU A 253 -39.67 -50.37 10.75
CA LEU A 253 -38.70 -49.54 10.05
C LEU A 253 -38.40 -48.24 10.81
N ALA A 254 -37.13 -47.85 10.86
CA ALA A 254 -36.66 -46.57 11.36
C ALA A 254 -35.48 -46.09 10.52
N TYR A 255 -35.27 -44.77 10.45
CA TYR A 255 -34.11 -44.18 9.79
C TYR A 255 -33.53 -43.04 10.64
N TYR A 256 -32.24 -42.80 10.48
CA TYR A 256 -31.54 -41.65 11.06
C TYR A 256 -30.54 -41.12 10.04
N TYR A 257 -30.67 -39.84 9.71
CA TYR A 257 -29.76 -39.15 8.80
C TYR A 257 -29.04 -38.02 9.54
N HIS A 258 -27.71 -38.02 9.45
CA HIS A 258 -26.87 -37.00 10.06
C HIS A 258 -25.80 -36.54 9.08
N SER A 259 -25.91 -35.30 8.60
CA SER A 259 -24.88 -34.70 7.75
C SER A 259 -23.66 -34.29 8.56
N ALA A 260 -22.47 -34.46 7.98
CA ALA A 260 -21.18 -34.22 8.63
C ALA A 260 -20.88 -32.73 8.90
N THR A 261 -21.57 -31.77 8.27
CA THR A 261 -21.25 -30.34 8.35
C THR A 261 -22.47 -29.45 8.69
N ARG A 262 -22.25 -28.46 9.57
CA ARG A 262 -23.28 -27.45 9.94
C ARG A 262 -23.59 -26.45 8.80
N ARG A 263 -22.65 -26.28 7.87
CA ARG A 263 -22.88 -25.59 6.59
C ARG A 263 -23.34 -26.68 5.64
N ALA A 264 -24.63 -26.68 5.35
CA ALA A 264 -25.39 -27.76 4.78
C ALA A 264 -24.95 -28.17 3.36
N GLU A 265 -23.78 -28.78 3.22
CA GLU A 265 -23.47 -29.54 2.02
C GLU A 265 -24.47 -30.70 1.93
N VAL A 266 -25.21 -30.69 0.82
CA VAL A 266 -26.14 -31.75 0.44
C VAL A 266 -25.33 -32.99 0.17
N GLY A 267 -25.42 -33.98 1.07
CA GLY A 267 -24.72 -35.25 0.95
C GLY A 267 -25.23 -36.11 -0.21
N GLY A 268 -24.38 -37.01 -0.69
CA GLY A 268 -24.73 -38.03 -1.68
C GLY A 268 -25.57 -39.19 -1.11
N ASP A 269 -25.57 -39.36 0.20
CA ASP A 269 -26.35 -40.33 0.95
C ASP A 269 -27.86 -40.20 0.70
N PHE A 270 -28.51 -41.33 0.44
CA PHE A 270 -29.94 -41.43 0.25
C PHE A 270 -30.50 -42.78 0.72
N TYR A 271 -31.80 -42.81 0.93
CA TYR A 271 -32.55 -44.03 1.12
C TYR A 271 -33.88 -43.98 0.38
N ASP A 272 -34.46 -45.16 0.15
CA ASP A 272 -35.78 -45.31 -0.42
C ASP A 272 -36.46 -46.56 0.12
N PHE A 273 -37.79 -46.53 0.17
CA PHE A 273 -38.58 -47.73 0.40
C PHE A 273 -39.91 -47.60 -0.33
N PHE A 274 -40.38 -48.69 -0.91
CA PHE A 274 -41.64 -48.70 -1.66
C PHE A 274 -42.16 -50.14 -1.82
N LYS A 275 -43.48 -50.26 -1.91
CA LYS A 275 -44.17 -51.54 -2.12
C LYS A 275 -44.23 -51.88 -3.61
N ILE A 276 -43.95 -53.13 -3.97
CA ILE A 276 -44.00 -53.63 -5.35
C ILE A 276 -45.40 -54.14 -5.71
N ASP A 277 -45.97 -54.96 -4.83
CA ASP A 277 -47.27 -55.63 -4.95
C ASP A 277 -47.90 -55.85 -3.55
N GLU A 278 -48.85 -56.76 -3.36
CA GLU A 278 -49.49 -56.97 -2.04
C GLU A 278 -48.55 -57.43 -0.93
N ASP A 279 -47.45 -58.13 -1.24
CA ASP A 279 -46.60 -58.79 -0.23
C ASP A 279 -45.13 -58.37 -0.29
N ASN A 280 -44.68 -57.73 -1.37
CA ASN A 280 -43.26 -57.46 -1.60
C ASN A 280 -42.89 -55.98 -1.39
N TRP A 281 -41.82 -55.74 -0.64
CA TRP A 281 -41.24 -54.42 -0.36
C TRP A 281 -39.80 -54.32 -0.81
N ILE A 282 -39.43 -53.14 -1.28
CA ILE A 282 -38.03 -52.77 -1.55
C ILE A 282 -37.56 -51.75 -0.53
N PHE A 283 -36.31 -51.91 -0.10
CA PHE A 283 -35.55 -50.91 0.65
C PHE A 283 -34.21 -50.66 -0.04
N VAL A 284 -33.80 -49.41 -0.11
CA VAL A 284 -32.55 -48.97 -0.73
C VAL A 284 -31.85 -48.03 0.22
N VAL A 285 -30.54 -48.20 0.38
CA VAL A 285 -29.65 -47.22 1.00
C VAL A 285 -28.46 -47.05 0.08
N GLY A 286 -28.05 -45.83 -0.22
CA GLY A 286 -26.88 -45.61 -1.06
C GLY A 286 -26.20 -44.28 -0.78
N ASP A 287 -25.00 -44.15 -1.33
CA ASP A 287 -24.14 -42.97 -1.25
C ASP A 287 -23.56 -42.69 -2.65
N VAL A 288 -23.86 -41.50 -3.16
CA VAL A 288 -23.33 -41.00 -4.43
C VAL A 288 -22.03 -40.25 -4.17
N GLN A 289 -21.01 -40.50 -4.99
CA GLN A 289 -19.75 -39.78 -4.91
C GLN A 289 -19.95 -38.25 -4.97
N GLY A 290 -19.57 -37.57 -3.89
CA GLY A 290 -19.50 -36.12 -3.77
C GLY A 290 -20.71 -35.50 -3.06
N HIS A 291 -20.92 -34.20 -3.27
CA HIS A 291 -21.97 -33.41 -2.62
C HIS A 291 -22.52 -32.35 -3.58
N GLY A 292 -23.58 -31.65 -3.18
CA GLY A 292 -24.14 -30.51 -3.91
C GLY A 292 -25.21 -30.89 -4.95
N ILE A 293 -25.46 -29.99 -5.91
CA ILE A 293 -26.54 -30.14 -6.90
C ILE A 293 -26.31 -31.37 -7.78
N GLU A 294 -25.08 -31.61 -8.23
CA GLU A 294 -24.77 -32.73 -9.12
C GLU A 294 -24.94 -34.07 -8.40
N ALA A 295 -24.54 -34.18 -7.13
CA ALA A 295 -24.75 -35.38 -6.33
C ALA A 295 -26.26 -35.66 -6.16
N ALA A 296 -27.05 -34.65 -5.82
CA ALA A 296 -28.51 -34.79 -5.70
C ALA A 296 -29.17 -35.21 -7.03
N ALA A 297 -28.69 -34.70 -8.18
CA ALA A 297 -29.18 -35.10 -9.50
C ALA A 297 -28.87 -36.58 -9.80
N GLU A 298 -27.67 -37.05 -9.47
CA GLU A 298 -27.31 -38.47 -9.60
C GLU A 298 -28.09 -39.37 -8.63
N THR A 299 -28.31 -38.92 -7.38
CA THR A 299 -29.19 -39.61 -6.42
C THR A 299 -30.59 -39.82 -7.03
N ALA A 300 -31.17 -38.78 -7.63
CA ALA A 300 -32.45 -38.88 -8.31
C ALA A 300 -32.41 -39.92 -9.43
N ARG A 301 -31.38 -39.86 -10.28
CA ARG A 301 -31.20 -40.79 -11.40
C ARG A 301 -31.13 -42.24 -10.94
N VAL A 302 -30.25 -42.55 -9.98
CA VAL A 302 -30.08 -43.92 -9.46
C VAL A 302 -31.37 -44.41 -8.82
N LYS A 303 -32.00 -43.59 -7.97
CA LYS A 303 -33.26 -43.91 -7.29
C LYS A 303 -34.39 -44.25 -8.27
N TYR A 304 -34.58 -43.43 -9.31
CA TYR A 304 -35.63 -43.67 -10.28
C TYR A 304 -35.30 -44.80 -11.27
N LEU A 305 -34.02 -45.04 -11.59
CA LEU A 305 -33.62 -46.23 -12.34
C LEU A 305 -33.91 -47.51 -11.56
N LEU A 306 -33.59 -47.55 -10.26
CA LEU A 306 -33.91 -48.70 -9.40
C LEU A 306 -35.42 -48.97 -9.37
N ARG A 307 -36.23 -47.93 -9.16
CA ARG A 307 -37.69 -48.03 -9.22
C ARG A 307 -38.18 -48.55 -10.57
N ASP A 308 -37.68 -47.99 -11.66
CA ASP A 308 -38.05 -48.40 -13.02
C ASP A 308 -37.76 -49.88 -13.27
N ARG A 309 -36.57 -50.37 -12.87
CA ARG A 309 -36.21 -51.80 -13.00
C ARG A 309 -37.12 -52.69 -12.15
N VAL A 310 -37.45 -52.28 -10.92
CA VAL A 310 -38.36 -53.02 -10.04
C VAL A 310 -39.76 -53.10 -10.65
N PHE A 311 -40.36 -51.96 -11.00
CA PHE A 311 -41.72 -51.93 -11.57
C PHE A 311 -41.79 -52.55 -12.97
N GLY A 312 -40.68 -52.61 -13.69
CA GLY A 312 -40.52 -53.35 -14.93
C GLY A 312 -40.50 -54.87 -14.77
N GLY A 313 -40.52 -55.39 -13.54
CA GLY A 313 -40.56 -56.83 -13.26
C GLY A 313 -39.23 -57.55 -13.44
N ILE A 314 -38.11 -56.82 -13.38
CA ILE A 314 -36.77 -57.43 -13.47
C ILE A 314 -36.48 -58.23 -12.19
N PRO A 315 -35.94 -59.46 -12.30
CA PRO A 315 -35.58 -60.26 -11.12
C PRO A 315 -34.65 -59.51 -10.16
N VAL A 316 -34.84 -59.71 -8.85
CA VAL A 316 -34.12 -58.97 -7.78
C VAL A 316 -32.60 -58.94 -7.99
N LEU A 317 -32.00 -60.06 -8.39
CA LEU A 317 -30.56 -60.19 -8.58
C LEU A 317 -30.05 -59.50 -9.87
N GLU A 318 -30.94 -59.19 -10.81
CA GLU A 318 -30.63 -58.56 -12.10
C GLU A 318 -30.87 -57.03 -12.11
N ILE A 319 -31.52 -56.49 -11.08
CA ILE A 319 -31.82 -55.06 -10.97
C ILE A 319 -30.52 -54.23 -10.94
N MET A 320 -29.63 -54.51 -10.00
CA MET A 320 -28.39 -53.76 -9.80
C MET A 320 -27.45 -53.82 -11.02
N PRO A 321 -27.21 -55.00 -11.66
CA PRO A 321 -26.46 -55.07 -12.92
C PRO A 321 -27.11 -54.26 -14.05
N SER A 322 -28.45 -54.29 -14.17
CA SER A 322 -29.16 -53.53 -15.20
C SER A 322 -29.05 -52.01 -15.00
N VAL A 323 -29.11 -51.54 -13.75
CA VAL A 323 -28.86 -50.12 -13.42
C VAL A 323 -27.41 -49.76 -13.73
N ASN A 324 -26.43 -50.60 -13.34
CA ASN A 324 -25.02 -50.37 -13.63
C ASN A 324 -24.76 -50.23 -15.14
N GLU A 325 -25.30 -51.15 -15.95
CA GLU A 325 -25.17 -51.11 -17.41
C GLU A 325 -25.69 -49.79 -17.99
N THR A 326 -26.81 -49.29 -17.46
CA THR A 326 -27.42 -48.03 -17.89
C THR A 326 -26.54 -46.83 -17.54
N LEU A 327 -26.02 -46.77 -16.31
CA LEU A 327 -25.15 -45.69 -15.84
C LEU A 327 -23.83 -45.66 -16.63
N VAL A 328 -23.21 -46.82 -16.87
CA VAL A 328 -21.99 -46.93 -17.68
C VAL A 328 -22.24 -46.50 -19.13
N LYS A 329 -23.36 -46.92 -19.74
CA LYS A 329 -23.74 -46.47 -21.10
C LYS A 329 -23.95 -44.97 -21.18
N GLN A 330 -24.51 -44.37 -20.13
CA GLN A 330 -24.69 -42.92 -20.01
C GLN A 330 -23.39 -42.17 -19.71
N LYS A 331 -22.28 -42.87 -19.43
CA LYS A 331 -20.97 -42.29 -19.09
C LYS A 331 -21.06 -41.32 -17.91
N VAL A 332 -21.74 -41.74 -16.85
CA VAL A 332 -21.80 -40.94 -15.62
C VAL A 332 -20.39 -40.70 -15.07
N GLU A 333 -20.12 -39.49 -14.60
CA GLU A 333 -18.81 -39.11 -14.05
C GLU A 333 -18.67 -39.49 -12.56
N ARG A 334 -19.79 -39.83 -11.91
CA ARG A 334 -19.88 -40.18 -10.50
C ARG A 334 -20.34 -41.63 -10.37
N PHE A 335 -19.81 -42.33 -9.38
CA PHE A 335 -20.26 -43.67 -9.02
C PHE A 335 -21.15 -43.64 -7.77
N THR A 336 -21.88 -44.73 -7.54
CA THR A 336 -22.80 -44.83 -6.40
C THR A 336 -22.64 -46.16 -5.70
N ALA A 337 -22.38 -46.11 -4.40
CA ALA A 337 -22.44 -47.27 -3.52
C ALA A 337 -23.90 -47.49 -3.10
N VAL A 338 -24.43 -48.72 -3.20
CA VAL A 338 -25.85 -48.99 -2.90
C VAL A 338 -26.02 -50.37 -2.27
N THR A 339 -26.82 -50.44 -1.21
CA THR A 339 -27.45 -51.66 -0.71
C THR A 339 -28.92 -51.67 -1.14
N PHE A 340 -29.32 -52.72 -1.84
CA PHE A 340 -30.68 -52.99 -2.28
C PHE A 340 -31.23 -54.19 -1.51
N MET A 341 -32.46 -54.10 -1.03
CA MET A 341 -33.08 -55.14 -0.21
C MET A 341 -34.51 -55.39 -0.67
N ALA A 342 -34.90 -56.67 -0.79
CA ALA A 342 -36.25 -57.09 -1.13
C ALA A 342 -36.83 -57.99 -0.01
N TYR A 343 -37.94 -57.58 0.57
CA TYR A 343 -38.64 -58.27 1.66
C TYR A 343 -39.99 -58.80 1.19
N ASN A 344 -40.33 -60.02 1.58
CA ASN A 344 -41.65 -60.61 1.32
C ASN A 344 -42.40 -60.87 2.64
N GLU A 345 -43.55 -60.22 2.82
CA GLU A 345 -44.35 -60.26 4.06
C GLU A 345 -44.78 -61.69 4.44
N LYS A 346 -45.16 -62.52 3.46
CA LYS A 346 -45.67 -63.89 3.69
C LYS A 346 -44.60 -64.89 4.12
N THR A 347 -43.40 -64.76 3.57
CA THR A 347 -42.28 -65.67 3.85
C THR A 347 -41.34 -65.13 4.92
N SER A 348 -41.44 -63.84 5.24
CA SER A 348 -40.51 -63.09 6.08
C SER A 348 -39.04 -63.17 5.63
N ILE A 349 -38.80 -63.44 4.34
CA ILE A 349 -37.45 -63.53 3.76
C ILE A 349 -37.01 -62.13 3.31
N LEU A 350 -35.80 -61.74 3.73
CA LEU A 350 -35.13 -60.53 3.23
C LEU A 350 -33.96 -60.91 2.33
N THR A 351 -34.03 -60.54 1.06
CA THR A 351 -32.92 -60.68 0.11
C THR A 351 -32.12 -59.39 0.11
N VAL A 352 -30.84 -59.45 0.47
CA VAL A 352 -29.93 -58.29 0.53
C VAL A 352 -28.90 -58.40 -0.58
N VAL A 353 -28.70 -57.29 -1.28
CA VAL A 353 -27.90 -57.16 -2.50
C VAL A 353 -26.99 -55.94 -2.32
N ASN A 354 -25.66 -56.09 -2.37
CA ASN A 354 -24.74 -54.99 -2.08
C ASN A 354 -23.82 -54.65 -3.27
N ALA A 355 -23.69 -53.36 -3.55
CA ALA A 355 -22.82 -52.77 -4.56
C ALA A 355 -21.94 -51.71 -3.91
N ALA A 356 -20.85 -52.14 -3.27
CA ALA A 356 -19.83 -51.32 -2.60
C ALA A 356 -20.29 -50.39 -1.46
N ASN A 357 -21.51 -50.54 -0.94
CA ASN A 357 -21.91 -49.84 0.29
C ASN A 357 -21.28 -50.53 1.52
N PRO A 358 -21.10 -49.83 2.66
CA PRO A 358 -20.65 -50.48 3.89
C PRO A 358 -21.51 -51.70 4.24
N TYR A 359 -20.88 -52.74 4.77
CA TYR A 359 -21.55 -54.00 5.07
C TYR A 359 -22.74 -53.79 6.01
N PRO A 360 -23.92 -54.37 5.72
CA PRO A 360 -25.05 -54.33 6.63
C PRO A 360 -24.70 -55.02 7.95
N TYR A 361 -25.05 -54.39 9.07
CA TYR A 361 -24.85 -54.96 10.40
C TYR A 361 -26.11 -55.71 10.86
N VAL A 362 -25.94 -56.94 11.34
CA VAL A 362 -27.02 -57.75 11.93
C VAL A 362 -26.79 -57.86 13.42
N SER A 363 -27.73 -57.32 14.19
CA SER A 363 -27.66 -57.31 15.66
C SER A 363 -27.76 -58.72 16.25
N ASN A 364 -28.63 -59.57 15.69
CA ASN A 364 -28.76 -60.97 16.09
C ASN A 364 -27.57 -61.78 15.52
N GLY A 365 -26.51 -61.88 16.31
CA GLY A 365 -25.24 -62.50 15.92
C GLY A 365 -24.06 -61.53 15.84
N ASP A 366 -24.28 -60.24 16.14
CA ASP A 366 -23.24 -59.20 16.29
C ASP A 366 -22.17 -59.25 15.19
N ARG A 367 -22.63 -59.17 13.93
CA ARG A 367 -21.76 -59.34 12.77
C ARG A 367 -22.16 -58.47 11.59
N PHE A 368 -21.17 -58.12 10.79
CA PHE A 368 -21.36 -57.55 9.47
C PHE A 368 -21.59 -58.65 8.44
N LEU A 369 -22.53 -58.42 7.51
CA LEU A 369 -22.72 -59.29 6.36
C LEU A 369 -21.72 -58.89 5.27
N GLU A 370 -20.69 -59.71 5.06
CA GLU A 370 -19.60 -59.50 4.09
C GLU A 370 -20.07 -59.72 2.63
N ILE A 371 -21.12 -59.00 2.25
CA ILE A 371 -21.72 -59.01 0.92
C ILE A 371 -20.95 -57.98 0.09
N THR A 372 -20.02 -58.43 -0.75
CA THR A 372 -19.12 -57.55 -1.51
C THR A 372 -19.61 -57.31 -2.94
N GLY A 373 -19.49 -56.08 -3.45
CA GLY A 373 -19.81 -55.74 -4.83
C GLY A 373 -19.09 -54.49 -5.27
N ALA A 374 -19.18 -54.16 -6.55
CA ALA A 374 -18.58 -52.96 -7.13
C ALA A 374 -19.57 -51.77 -7.10
N PRO A 375 -19.10 -50.51 -7.00
CA PRO A 375 -19.99 -49.37 -7.05
C PRO A 375 -20.61 -49.22 -8.44
N LEU A 376 -21.87 -48.81 -8.49
CA LEU A 376 -22.60 -48.58 -9.72
C LEU A 376 -22.00 -47.42 -10.52
N GLY A 377 -21.95 -47.55 -11.84
CA GLY A 377 -21.48 -46.53 -12.77
C GLY A 377 -19.96 -46.50 -12.98
N LEU A 378 -19.18 -47.27 -12.20
CA LEU A 378 -17.72 -47.24 -12.28
C LEU A 378 -17.13 -48.29 -13.25
N PHE A 379 -17.63 -49.52 -13.21
CA PHE A 379 -17.07 -50.64 -13.98
C PHE A 379 -18.12 -51.32 -14.87
N ALA A 380 -17.72 -51.68 -16.09
CA ALA A 380 -18.63 -52.25 -17.08
C ALA A 380 -18.92 -53.76 -16.92
N ASN A 381 -17.98 -54.54 -16.34
CA ASN A 381 -17.92 -56.01 -16.55
C ASN A 381 -17.52 -56.85 -15.31
N GLU A 382 -17.78 -56.42 -14.08
CA GLU A 382 -17.54 -57.29 -12.91
C GLU A 382 -18.84 -57.93 -12.38
N GLU A 383 -18.70 -59.08 -11.71
CA GLU A 383 -19.72 -59.72 -10.85
C GLU A 383 -20.14 -58.69 -9.79
N SER A 384 -21.04 -57.80 -10.18
CA SER A 384 -21.20 -56.46 -9.61
C SER A 384 -21.92 -56.46 -8.27
N VAL A 385 -22.26 -57.64 -7.77
CA VAL A 385 -23.29 -57.83 -6.77
C VAL A 385 -23.08 -59.14 -6.02
N SER A 386 -22.83 -59.08 -4.72
CA SER A 386 -23.03 -60.21 -3.81
C SER A 386 -24.42 -60.11 -3.20
N TYR A 387 -24.99 -61.25 -2.80
CA TYR A 387 -26.28 -61.30 -2.11
C TYR A 387 -26.33 -62.32 -0.99
N THR A 388 -27.29 -62.16 -0.07
CA THR A 388 -27.66 -63.18 0.93
C THR A 388 -29.16 -63.11 1.21
N HIS A 389 -29.71 -64.19 1.75
CA HIS A 389 -31.05 -64.22 2.33
C HIS A 389 -30.95 -64.24 3.87
N LEU A 390 -31.81 -63.47 4.55
CA LEU A 390 -31.98 -63.47 6.00
C LEU A 390 -33.36 -63.97 6.38
#